data_AF-A0A7K4FZE6-F1
#
_entry.id   AF-A0A7K4FZE6-F1
#
_cell.length_a   1.000
_cell.length_b   1.000
_cell.length_c   1.000
_cell.angle_alpha   90.00
_cell.angle_beta   90.00
_cell.angle_gamma   90.00
#
_symmetry.space_group_name_H-M   'P 1'
#
loop_
_entity.id
_entity.type
_entity.pdbx_description
1 polymer ?
#
loop_
_entity_poly.entity_id
_entity_poly.type
_entity_poly.pdbx_seq_one_letter_code
_entity_poly.pdbx_strand_id
1 'polypeptide(L)'
;SGVAVSCAGIEPVLDMRAEKDLDGNPLKVTFQAVVDNLATIANHKMGEAAESKPFAIVRNSGAKLTDRKINPTEMAISPDQCVYVRGLTNPMNY
;
A
#
# COMPACT_ATOMS: atom_id res chain seq x y z
N SER A 1 11.08 -6.14 -3.93
CA SER A 1 9.71 -5.76 -3.47
C SER A 1 9.46 -4.38 -4.02
N GLY A 2 8.24 -4.09 -4.49
CA GLY A 2 7.90 -2.77 -5.02
C GLY A 2 7.03 -2.01 -4.03
N VAL A 3 7.33 -0.74 -3.80
CA VAL A 3 6.53 0.15 -2.93
C VAL A 3 6.02 1.31 -3.78
N ALA A 4 4.74 1.62 -3.66
CA ALA A 4 4.13 2.75 -4.31
C ALA A 4 4.50 4.04 -3.55
N VAL A 5 5.21 4.94 -4.23
CA VAL A 5 5.52 6.28 -3.70
C VAL A 5 4.36 7.26 -3.95
N SER A 6 3.60 7.02 -5.03
CA SER A 6 2.46 7.84 -5.44
C SER A 6 1.50 7.03 -6.30
N CYS A 7 0.23 7.39 -6.30
CA CYS A 7 -0.76 6.83 -7.21
C CYS A 7 -1.75 7.90 -7.69
N ALA A 8 -2.43 7.60 -8.81
CA ALA A 8 -3.52 8.39 -9.35
C ALA A 8 -4.49 7.43 -10.08
N GLY A 9 -5.77 7.79 -10.12
CA GLY A 9 -6.77 7.03 -10.87
C GLY A 9 -7.22 5.71 -10.23
N ILE A 10 -6.65 5.32 -9.08
CA ILE A 10 -6.88 4.03 -8.41
C ILE A 10 -7.06 4.28 -6.91
N GLU A 11 -8.03 3.61 -6.29
CA GLU A 11 -8.16 3.62 -4.82
C GLU A 11 -6.91 3.02 -4.18
N PRO A 12 -6.15 3.81 -3.39
CA PRO A 12 -4.83 3.40 -2.88
C PRO A 12 -4.92 2.24 -1.89
N VAL A 13 -5.93 2.30 -1.03
CA VAL A 13 -6.21 1.33 0.02
C VAL A 13 -7.67 0.92 -0.03
N LEU A 14 -7.95 -0.35 0.28
CA LEU A 14 -9.32 -0.82 0.52
C LEU A 14 -9.52 -1.00 2.02
N ASP A 15 -10.50 -0.31 2.57
CA ASP A 15 -10.95 -0.53 3.93
C ASP A 15 -11.78 -1.81 3.98
N MET A 16 -11.20 -2.86 4.57
CA MET A 16 -11.83 -4.16 4.70
C MET A 16 -12.46 -4.33 6.09
N ARG A 17 -12.48 -3.29 6.93
CA ARG A 17 -13.10 -3.39 8.26
C ARG A 17 -14.59 -3.64 8.13
N ALA A 18 -15.14 -4.42 9.05
CA ALA A 18 -16.51 -4.92 9.04
C ALA A 18 -16.89 -5.90 7.91
N GLU A 19 -16.04 -6.09 6.90
CA GLU A 19 -16.21 -7.20 5.95
C GLU A 19 -16.10 -8.54 6.69
N LYS A 20 -16.92 -9.51 6.29
CA LYS A 20 -16.97 -10.83 6.93
C LYS A 20 -15.89 -11.75 6.36
N ASP A 21 -15.20 -12.46 7.23
CA ASP A 21 -14.35 -13.58 6.85
C ASP A 21 -15.19 -14.83 6.49
N LEU A 22 -14.49 -15.95 6.20
CA LEU A 22 -15.12 -17.21 5.83
C LEU A 22 -15.99 -17.82 6.95
N ASP A 23 -15.72 -17.47 8.21
CA ASP A 23 -16.46 -17.93 9.38
C ASP A 23 -17.55 -16.92 9.80
N GLY A 24 -17.73 -15.85 9.02
CA GLY A 24 -18.73 -14.80 9.25
C GLY A 24 -18.31 -13.75 10.26
N ASN A 25 -17.07 -13.74 10.75
CA ASN A 25 -16.59 -12.75 11.69
C ASN A 25 -16.15 -11.46 10.97
N PRO A 26 -16.46 -10.26 11.52
CA PRO A 26 -16.03 -9.01 10.92
C PRO A 26 -14.51 -8.79 11.10
N LEU A 27 -13.84 -8.41 10.02
CA LEU A 27 -12.46 -7.93 10.05
C LEU A 27 -12.37 -6.64 10.87
N LYS A 28 -11.40 -6.54 11.78
CA LYS A 28 -11.34 -5.45 12.77
C LYS A 28 -10.45 -4.27 12.37
N VAL A 29 -9.32 -4.54 11.71
CA VAL A 29 -8.24 -3.55 11.53
C VAL A 29 -7.58 -3.63 10.15
N THR A 30 -8.29 -4.14 9.15
CA THR A 30 -7.69 -4.51 7.87
C THR A 30 -7.85 -3.41 6.83
N PHE A 31 -6.73 -2.80 6.44
CA PHE A 31 -6.63 -2.02 5.21
C PHE A 31 -5.74 -2.78 4.23
N GLN A 32 -6.26 -3.05 3.04
CA GLN A 32 -5.47 -3.67 1.98
C GLN A 32 -4.73 -2.58 1.20
N ALA A 33 -3.40 -2.62 1.18
CA ALA A 33 -2.55 -1.70 0.42
C ALA A 33 -2.54 -2.07 -1.09
N VAL A 34 -3.59 -1.70 -1.81
CA VAL A 34 -3.81 -2.10 -3.22
C VAL A 34 -2.67 -1.66 -4.12
N VAL A 35 -2.24 -0.40 -4.02
CA VAL A 35 -1.23 0.13 -4.93
C VAL A 35 0.18 -0.41 -4.66
N ASP A 36 0.51 -0.76 -3.40
CA ASP A 36 1.76 -1.45 -3.07
C ASP A 36 1.78 -2.87 -3.63
N ASN A 37 0.65 -3.57 -3.57
CA ASN A 37 0.51 -4.89 -4.19
C ASN A 37 0.75 -4.81 -5.71
N LEU A 38 0.17 -3.80 -6.38
CA LEU A 38 0.39 -3.56 -7.80
C LEU A 38 1.85 -3.17 -8.10
N ALA A 39 2.45 -2.31 -7.28
CA ALA A 39 3.85 -1.92 -7.41
C ALA A 39 4.78 -3.13 -7.27
N THR A 40 4.49 -4.05 -6.34
CA THR A 40 5.24 -5.30 -6.18
C THR A 40 5.14 -6.20 -7.41
N ILE A 41 3.94 -6.35 -7.99
CA ILE A 41 3.75 -7.12 -9.23
C ILE A 41 4.53 -6.48 -10.38
N ALA A 42 4.44 -5.17 -10.54
CA ALA A 42 5.16 -4.42 -11.57
C ALA A 42 6.67 -4.59 -11.42
N ASN A 43 7.20 -4.36 -10.22
CA ASN A 43 8.60 -4.48 -9.88
C ASN A 43 9.13 -5.90 -10.14
N HIS A 44 8.37 -6.94 -9.78
CA HIS A 44 8.71 -8.32 -10.09
C HIS A 44 8.92 -8.56 -11.59
N LYS A 45 8.14 -7.90 -12.45
CA LYS A 45 8.29 -8.02 -13.92
C LYS A 45 9.39 -7.13 -14.49
N MET A 46 9.59 -5.95 -13.90
CA MET A 46 10.58 -4.97 -14.33
C MET A 46 12.01 -5.46 -14.07
N GLY A 47 12.24 -6.13 -12.93
CA GLY A 47 13.58 -6.49 -12.47
C GLY A 47 14.25 -5.38 -11.68
N GLU A 48 15.43 -5.65 -11.13
CA GLU A 48 16.11 -4.78 -10.16
C GLU A 48 17.49 -4.30 -10.65
N ALA A 49 17.89 -4.70 -11.86
CA ALA A 49 19.25 -4.51 -12.39
C ALA A 49 19.23 -3.95 -13.82
N ALA A 50 19.99 -4.56 -14.72
CA ALA A 50 20.22 -4.07 -16.07
C ALA A 50 19.11 -4.43 -17.08
N GLU A 51 17.98 -4.99 -16.63
CA GLU A 51 16.89 -5.45 -17.49
C GLU A 51 16.30 -4.32 -18.37
N SER A 52 16.49 -3.06 -17.97
CA SER A 52 16.07 -1.88 -18.73
C SER A 52 14.58 -1.87 -19.06
N LYS A 53 13.73 -2.33 -18.12
CA LYS A 53 12.26 -2.34 -18.22
C LYS A 53 11.67 -1.35 -17.20
N PRO A 54 11.53 -0.06 -17.53
CA PRO A 54 11.13 0.96 -16.57
C PRO A 54 9.62 1.05 -16.31
N PHE A 55 8.79 0.29 -17.03
CA PHE A 55 7.34 0.28 -16.85
C PHE A 55 6.74 -1.11 -17.03
N ALA A 56 5.59 -1.34 -16.38
CA ALA A 56 4.78 -2.53 -16.54
C ALA A 56 3.30 -2.15 -16.67
N ILE A 57 2.54 -2.96 -17.40
CA ILE A 57 1.09 -2.80 -17.53
C ILE A 57 0.43 -3.97 -16.83
N VAL A 58 -0.29 -3.70 -15.75
CA VAL A 58 -1.14 -4.68 -15.08
C VAL A 58 -2.55 -4.57 -15.67
N ARG A 59 -3.05 -5.66 -16.23
CA ARG A 59 -4.42 -5.74 -16.77
C ARG A 59 -5.28 -6.63 -15.87
N ASN A 60 -6.58 -6.37 -15.85
CA ASN A 60 -7.55 -7.17 -15.09
C ASN A 60 -7.19 -7.30 -13.60
N SER A 61 -6.65 -6.25 -13.00
CA SER A 61 -6.24 -6.26 -11.59
C SER A 61 -7.40 -6.33 -10.60
N GLY A 62 -8.62 -5.97 -11.03
CA GLY A 62 -9.76 -5.76 -10.14
C GLY A 62 -9.64 -4.54 -9.22
N ALA A 63 -8.57 -3.74 -9.37
CA ALA A 63 -8.38 -2.53 -8.58
C ALA A 63 -9.47 -1.50 -8.93
N LYS A 64 -10.06 -0.90 -7.89
CA LYS A 64 -11.12 0.10 -8.06
C LYS A 64 -10.52 1.40 -8.60
N LEU A 65 -11.03 1.85 -9.75
CA LEU A 65 -10.67 3.15 -10.32
C LEU A 65 -11.41 4.28 -9.59
N THR A 66 -10.78 5.45 -9.55
CA THR A 66 -11.33 6.63 -8.87
C THR A 66 -10.80 7.92 -9.47
N ASP A 67 -11.65 8.93 -9.58
CA ASP A 67 -11.27 10.29 -10.00
C ASP A 67 -11.11 11.24 -8.80
N ARG A 68 -11.28 10.73 -7.57
CA ARG A 68 -11.14 11.57 -6.38
C ARG A 68 -9.69 12.03 -6.22
N LYS A 69 -9.53 13.17 -5.57
CA LYS A 69 -8.21 13.61 -5.12
C LYS A 69 -7.70 12.64 -4.05
N ILE A 70 -6.58 11.99 -4.32
CA ILE A 70 -5.91 11.10 -3.39
C ILE A 70 -4.94 11.94 -2.56
N ASN A 71 -5.05 11.86 -1.24
CA ASN A 71 -4.08 12.47 -0.34
C ASN A 71 -2.92 11.48 -0.11
N PRO A 72 -1.65 11.88 -0.31
CA PRO A 72 -0.49 11.02 -0.06
C PRO A 72 -0.46 10.40 1.34
N THR A 73 -1.06 11.05 2.34
CA THR A 73 -1.11 10.53 3.71
C THR A 73 -2.00 9.30 3.86
N GLU A 74 -2.86 8.98 2.90
CA GLU A 74 -3.75 7.80 2.94
C GLU A 74 -2.99 6.47 2.83
N MET A 75 -1.77 6.51 2.26
CA MET A 75 -0.90 5.34 2.09
C MET A 75 0.21 5.28 3.15
N ALA A 76 0.25 6.25 4.06
CA ALA A 76 1.31 6.38 5.06
C ALA A 76 0.72 6.32 6.46
N ILE A 77 1.44 5.66 7.37
CA ILE A 77 1.15 5.73 8.80
C ILE A 77 1.84 6.98 9.34
N SER A 78 1.09 7.81 10.08
CA SER A 78 1.67 9.00 10.68
C SER A 78 2.74 8.62 11.71
N PRO A 79 3.84 9.41 11.85
CA PRO A 79 4.93 9.08 12.77
C PRO A 79 4.50 8.86 14.22
N ASP A 80 3.48 9.58 14.69
CA ASP A 80 2.94 9.47 16.05
C ASP A 80 2.16 8.16 16.28
N GLN A 81 1.58 7.58 15.24
CA GLN A 81 0.89 6.28 15.28
C GLN A 81 1.83 5.11 14.96
N CYS A 82 3.01 5.38 14.41
CA CYS A 82 3.98 4.35 14.02
C CYS A 82 4.85 3.93 15.21
N VAL A 83 4.60 2.74 15.75
CA VAL A 83 5.37 2.17 16.87
C VAL A 83 6.87 2.07 16.54
N TYR A 84 7.21 1.76 15.28
CA TYR A 84 8.61 1.64 14.84
C TYR A 84 9.33 3.00 14.82
N VAL A 85 8.74 4.01 14.19
CA VAL A 85 9.34 5.36 14.12
C VAL A 85 9.44 5.98 15.51
N ARG A 86 8.42 5.79 16.35
CA ARG A 86 8.46 6.24 17.75
C ARG A 86 9.62 5.62 18.53
N GLY A 87 9.91 4.34 18.31
CA GLY A 87 11.05 3.66 18.93
C GLY A 87 12.41 4.18 18.46
N LEU A 88 12.51 4.62 17.20
CA LEU A 88 13.75 5.16 16.62
C LEU A 88 14.01 6.62 17.00
N THR A 89 12.95 7.38 17.29
CA THR A 89 13.02 8.83 17.58
C THR A 89 13.26 9.15 19.05
N ASN A 90 13.16 8.16 19.95
CA ASN A 90 13.49 8.30 21.36
C ASN A 90 14.86 7.67 21.62
N PRO A 91 15.99 8.38 21.42
CA PRO A 91 17.27 7.88 21.90
C PRO A 91 17.12 7.66 23.41
N MET A 92 17.38 6.43 23.85
CA MET A 92 17.38 6.09 25.27
C MET A 92 18.36 7.04 25.97
N ASN A 93 17.85 8.04 26.69
CA ASN A 93 18.63 8.86 27.58
C ASN A 93 19.10 7.97 28.74
N TYR A 94 20.29 7.40 28.58
CA TYR A 94 21.11 6.93 29.70
C TYR A 94 22.00 8.08 30.17
#